data_AF-A0AAJ1S882-F1
#
_entry.id   AF-A0AAJ1S882-F1
#
_cell.length_a   1.000
_cell.length_b   1.000
_cell.length_c   1.000
_cell.angle_alpha   90.00
_cell.angle_beta   90.00
_cell.angle_gamma   90.00
#
_symmetry.space_group_name_H-M   'P 1'
#
loop_
_entity.id
_entity.type
_entity.pdbx_description
1 polymer ?
#
loop_
_entity_poly.entity_id
_entity_poly.type
_entity_poly.pdbx_seq_one_letter_code
_entity_poly.pdbx_strand_id
1 'polypeptide(L)'
;MKRIVADWIDANDEPTIAWLAQHPVEPSRYSLSAAEAETIGVVAQRMRDFAVSEGMEDPVVEDGVCKLWADRYEPFDLAPRLDPVVGSVSGIGLALWSYMRMRSGADAIKIDVRVKRAMRASGFHVPNDDYAAHVIAKAAAAEINVSLLVLDQLLWTLDS
;
A
#
# COMPACT_ATOMS: atom_id res chain seq x y z
N MET A 1 20.72 4.65 -4.59
CA MET A 1 19.34 4.39 -4.10
C MET A 1 19.47 3.88 -2.68
N LYS A 2 18.83 4.51 -1.69
CA LYS A 2 18.87 4.00 -0.30
C LYS A 2 18.16 2.65 -0.26
N ARG A 3 18.75 1.66 0.40
CA ARG A 3 18.21 0.29 0.47
C ARG A 3 17.51 0.07 1.81
N ILE A 4 16.70 1.03 2.26
CA ILE A 4 16.11 1.06 3.61
C ILE A 4 15.57 -0.31 4.06
N VAL A 5 14.79 -0.99 3.23
CA VAL A 5 14.23 -2.31 3.56
C VAL A 5 15.31 -3.39 3.68
N ALA A 6 16.30 -3.41 2.77
CA ALA A 6 17.39 -4.39 2.88
C ALA A 6 18.30 -4.08 4.08
N ASP A 7 18.60 -2.80 4.32
CA ASP A 7 19.39 -2.36 5.46
C ASP A 7 18.66 -2.69 6.78
N TRP A 8 17.33 -2.69 6.78
CA TRP A 8 16.50 -3.14 7.91
C TRP A 8 16.48 -4.67 8.03
N ILE A 9 16.37 -5.42 6.93
CA ILE A 9 16.45 -6.89 6.95
C ILE A 9 17.81 -7.35 7.48
N ASP A 10 18.90 -6.77 6.99
CA ASP A 10 20.28 -7.13 7.38
C ASP A 10 20.58 -6.75 8.85
N ALA A 11 19.79 -5.85 9.43
CA ALA A 11 20.00 -5.30 10.76
C ALA A 11 19.27 -6.06 11.88
N ASN A 12 18.28 -6.91 11.55
CA ASN A 12 17.37 -7.49 12.52
C ASN A 12 17.24 -9.00 12.30
N ASP A 13 17.33 -9.77 13.38
CA ASP A 13 17.36 -11.24 13.30
C ASP A 13 16.05 -11.86 12.80
N GLU A 14 14.93 -11.15 13.00
CA GLU A 14 13.59 -11.56 12.57
C GLU A 14 12.89 -10.40 11.84
N PRO A 15 13.07 -10.25 10.52
CA PRO A 15 12.53 -9.11 9.76
C PRO A 15 11.04 -9.31 9.41
N THR A 16 10.22 -9.47 10.44
CA THR A 16 8.77 -9.75 10.35
C THR A 16 7.95 -8.54 10.79
N ILE A 17 6.68 -8.44 10.37
CA ILE A 17 5.73 -7.43 10.85
C ILE A 17 5.53 -7.56 12.36
N ALA A 18 5.43 -8.79 12.87
CA ALA A 18 5.29 -9.06 14.30
C ALA A 18 6.49 -8.55 15.12
N TRP A 19 7.70 -8.66 14.57
CA TRP A 19 8.91 -8.12 15.18
C TRP A 19 8.94 -6.59 15.10
N LEU A 20 8.62 -6.02 13.93
CA LEU A 20 8.54 -4.57 13.71
C LEU A 20 7.54 -3.87 14.64
N ALA A 21 6.42 -4.54 14.95
CA ALA A 21 5.42 -4.05 15.91
C ALA A 21 5.98 -3.88 17.32
N GLN A 22 6.98 -4.69 17.70
CA GLN A 22 7.59 -4.70 19.03
C GLN A 22 8.87 -3.87 19.11
N HIS A 23 9.47 -3.57 17.96
CA HIS A 23 10.76 -2.91 17.85
C HIS A 23 10.65 -1.66 16.97
N PRO A 24 10.38 -0.49 17.56
CA PRO A 24 10.24 0.76 16.83
C PRO A 24 11.45 1.08 15.95
N VAL A 25 11.19 1.58 14.74
CA VAL A 25 12.24 1.96 13.79
C VAL A 25 12.93 3.23 14.26
N GLU A 26 14.27 3.20 14.37
CA GLU A 26 15.07 4.38 14.66
C GLU A 26 15.11 5.33 13.45
N PRO A 27 14.50 6.53 13.52
CA PRO A 27 14.33 7.37 12.33
C PRO A 27 15.66 7.81 11.70
N SER A 28 16.64 8.17 12.54
CA SER A 28 17.96 8.63 12.10
C SER A 28 18.74 7.57 11.33
N ARG A 29 18.61 6.30 11.72
CA ARG A 29 19.27 5.15 11.08
C ARG A 29 18.79 4.95 9.64
N TYR A 30 17.50 5.17 9.39
CA TYR A 30 16.87 4.92 8.09
C TYR A 30 16.52 6.18 7.31
N SER A 31 16.96 7.35 7.79
CA SER A 31 16.63 8.67 7.21
C SER A 31 15.12 8.92 7.08
N LEU A 32 14.36 8.46 8.06
CA LEU A 32 12.93 8.70 8.18
C LEU A 32 12.68 9.94 9.02
N SER A 33 11.59 10.63 8.74
CA SER A 33 11.01 11.56 9.69
C SER A 33 10.43 10.81 10.90
N ALA A 34 10.23 11.51 12.01
CA ALA A 34 9.57 10.94 13.19
C ALA A 34 8.16 10.43 12.86
N ALA A 35 7.40 11.17 12.05
CA ALA A 35 6.05 10.80 11.64
C ALA A 35 6.02 9.54 10.75
N GLU A 36 7.00 9.36 9.86
CA GLU A 36 7.11 8.13 9.06
C GLU A 36 7.42 6.92 9.93
N ALA A 37 8.37 7.04 10.87
CA ALA A 37 8.69 5.96 11.81
C ALA A 37 7.50 5.60 12.71
N GLU A 38 6.76 6.60 13.20
CA GLU A 38 5.52 6.39 13.95
C GLU A 38 4.46 5.68 13.10
N THR A 39 4.24 6.13 11.86
CA THR A 39 3.29 5.51 10.93
C THR A 39 3.62 4.04 10.70
N ILE A 40 4.90 3.72 10.45
CA ILE A 40 5.38 2.34 10.26
C ILE A 40 5.08 1.49 11.49
N GLY A 41 5.40 1.97 12.70
CA GLY A 41 5.14 1.26 13.94
C GLY A 41 3.65 1.00 14.19
N VAL A 42 2.79 2.00 13.95
CA VAL A 42 1.34 1.86 14.10
C VAL A 42 0.77 0.85 13.11
N VAL A 43 1.19 0.91 11.84
CA VAL A 43 0.77 -0.06 10.82
C VAL A 43 1.20 -1.48 11.21
N ALA A 44 2.45 -1.66 11.64
CA ALA A 44 2.94 -2.96 12.05
C ALA A 44 2.15 -3.53 13.24
N GLN A 45 1.88 -2.71 14.26
CA GLN A 45 1.08 -3.12 15.40
C GLN A 45 -0.35 -3.49 15.01
N ARG A 46 -1.02 -2.69 14.16
CA ARG A 46 -2.39 -3.00 13.74
C ARG A 46 -2.48 -4.23 12.85
N MET A 47 -1.50 -4.45 11.97
CA MET A 47 -1.41 -5.69 11.18
C MET A 47 -1.19 -6.91 12.06
N ARG A 48 -0.37 -6.80 13.12
CA ARG A 48 -0.23 -7.84 14.13
C ARG A 48 -1.54 -8.11 14.86
N ASP A 49 -2.23 -7.07 15.34
CA ASP A 49 -3.52 -7.22 16.03
C ASP A 49 -4.57 -7.85 15.11
N PHE A 50 -4.57 -7.49 13.82
CA PHE A 50 -5.39 -8.13 12.80
C PHE A 50 -5.04 -9.62 12.65
N ALA A 51 -3.76 -9.97 12.52
CA ALA A 51 -3.29 -11.36 12.46
C ALA A 51 -3.78 -12.20 13.66
N VAL A 52 -3.66 -11.66 14.88
CA VAL A 52 -4.16 -12.28 16.11
C VAL A 52 -5.67 -12.51 16.04
N SER A 53 -6.43 -11.49 15.61
CA SER A 53 -7.89 -11.62 15.49
C SER A 53 -8.34 -12.67 14.47
N GLU A 54 -7.49 -12.97 13.49
CA GLU A 54 -7.71 -14.00 12.47
C GLU A 54 -7.12 -15.37 12.83
N GLY A 55 -6.43 -15.49 13.97
CA GLY A 55 -5.72 -16.71 14.35
C GLY A 55 -4.52 -17.04 13.44
N MET A 56 -3.92 -16.02 12.81
CA MET A 56 -2.81 -16.13 11.86
C MET A 56 -1.50 -15.55 12.42
N GLU A 57 -1.15 -15.90 13.65
CA GLU A 57 0.00 -15.33 14.36
C GLU A 57 1.35 -15.91 13.94
N ASP A 58 1.36 -17.00 13.16
CA ASP A 58 2.60 -17.63 12.71
C ASP A 58 3.37 -16.69 11.75
N PRO A 59 4.61 -16.29 12.07
CA PRO A 59 5.40 -15.42 11.20
C PRO A 59 5.62 -15.96 9.79
N VAL A 60 5.50 -17.28 9.58
CA VAL A 60 5.61 -17.91 8.25
C VAL A 60 4.41 -17.56 7.35
N VAL A 61 3.30 -17.07 7.91
CA VAL A 61 2.08 -16.73 7.16
C VAL A 61 1.82 -15.24 6.98
N GLU A 62 2.81 -14.36 7.25
CA GLU A 62 2.65 -12.90 7.18
C GLU A 62 2.16 -12.40 5.80
N ASP A 63 2.66 -12.98 4.71
CA ASP A 63 2.17 -12.68 3.36
C ASP A 63 0.67 -13.02 3.21
N GLY A 64 0.24 -14.11 3.85
CA GLY A 64 -1.17 -14.51 3.92
C GLY A 64 -2.03 -13.52 4.70
N VAL A 65 -1.54 -13.01 5.83
CA VAL A 65 -2.22 -11.96 6.61
C VAL A 65 -2.36 -10.68 5.78
N CYS A 66 -1.28 -10.29 5.09
CA CYS A 66 -1.28 -9.13 4.20
C CYS A 66 -2.33 -9.28 3.08
N LYS A 67 -2.36 -10.43 2.41
CA LYS A 67 -3.36 -10.72 1.37
C LYS A 67 -4.77 -10.69 1.93
N LEU A 68 -5.00 -11.31 3.09
CA LEU A 68 -6.30 -11.34 3.75
C LEU A 68 -6.80 -9.93 4.10
N TRP A 69 -5.94 -9.08 4.67
CA TRP A 69 -6.26 -7.67 4.92
C TRP A 69 -6.64 -6.96 3.61
N ALA A 70 -5.80 -7.10 2.58
CA ALA A 70 -5.98 -6.40 1.32
C ALA A 70 -7.27 -6.80 0.57
N ASP A 71 -7.70 -8.06 0.70
CA ASP A 71 -8.96 -8.54 0.14
C ASP A 71 -10.15 -8.09 0.99
N ARG A 72 -10.07 -8.25 2.31
CA ARG A 72 -11.18 -7.94 3.23
C ARG A 72 -11.63 -6.50 3.15
N TYR A 73 -10.68 -5.58 3.01
CA TYR A 73 -10.95 -4.15 2.97
C TYR A 73 -10.95 -3.57 1.55
N GLU A 74 -10.98 -4.42 0.52
CA GLU A 74 -11.24 -3.99 -0.86
C GLU A 74 -12.45 -3.06 -1.00
N PRO A 75 -13.61 -3.31 -0.35
CA PRO A 75 -14.78 -2.46 -0.51
C PRO A 75 -14.58 -0.99 -0.08
N PHE A 76 -13.47 -0.68 0.59
CA PHE A 76 -13.11 0.67 1.01
C PHE A 76 -12.12 1.36 0.06
N ASP A 77 -12.00 0.90 -1.18
CA ASP A 77 -11.07 1.44 -2.19
C ASP A 77 -11.20 2.93 -2.51
N LEU A 78 -12.37 3.51 -2.30
CA LEU A 78 -12.64 4.95 -2.41
C LEU A 78 -12.82 5.64 -1.04
N ALA A 79 -12.70 4.91 0.06
CA ALA A 79 -12.77 5.45 1.41
C ALA A 79 -11.79 4.75 2.37
N PRO A 80 -10.46 4.80 2.15
CA PRO A 80 -9.47 4.09 2.97
C PRO A 80 -9.58 4.38 4.47
N ARG A 81 -10.07 5.55 4.86
CA ARG A 81 -10.27 5.90 6.28
C ARG A 81 -11.26 5.01 7.02
N LEU A 82 -12.07 4.23 6.31
CA LEU A 82 -12.96 3.22 6.89
C LEU A 82 -12.25 1.88 7.19
N ASP A 83 -11.05 1.65 6.63
CA ASP A 83 -10.22 0.49 6.97
C ASP A 83 -9.65 0.65 8.39
N PRO A 84 -10.04 -0.22 9.34
CA PRO A 84 -9.60 -0.12 10.73
C PRO A 84 -8.13 -0.52 10.92
N VAL A 85 -7.53 -1.24 9.96
CA VAL A 85 -6.17 -1.79 10.09
C VAL A 85 -5.14 -0.81 9.56
N VAL A 86 -5.17 -0.47 8.27
CA VAL A 86 -4.10 0.33 7.64
C VAL A 86 -4.61 1.68 7.16
N GLY A 87 -5.72 1.73 6.43
CA GLY A 87 -6.17 2.94 5.73
C GLY A 87 -6.62 4.09 6.64
N SER A 88 -6.95 3.82 7.90
CA SER A 88 -7.26 4.86 8.90
C SER A 88 -6.02 5.40 9.64
N VAL A 89 -4.82 4.85 9.39
CA VAL A 89 -3.59 5.32 10.04
C VAL A 89 -3.17 6.68 9.47
N SER A 90 -2.78 7.61 10.35
CA SER A 90 -2.27 8.92 9.93
C SER A 90 -1.06 8.78 8.99
N GLY A 91 -0.98 9.63 7.97
CA GLY A 91 0.08 9.52 6.94
C GLY A 91 -0.24 8.53 5.82
N ILE A 92 -1.24 7.65 5.97
CA ILE A 92 -1.70 6.74 4.91
C ILE A 92 -2.81 7.41 4.10
N GLY A 93 -2.44 7.98 2.95
CA GLY A 93 -3.38 8.48 1.94
C GLY A 93 -3.83 7.39 0.96
N LEU A 94 -4.80 7.70 0.09
CA LEU A 94 -5.35 6.78 -0.92
C LEU A 94 -4.26 6.07 -1.74
N ALA A 95 -3.31 6.84 -2.29
CA ALA A 95 -2.23 6.26 -3.09
C ALA A 95 -1.38 5.26 -2.29
N LEU A 96 -0.99 5.60 -1.06
CA LEU A 96 -0.15 4.71 -0.25
C LEU A 96 -0.92 3.45 0.20
N TRP A 97 -2.20 3.61 0.58
CA TRP A 97 -3.07 2.50 0.91
C TRP A 97 -3.26 1.53 -0.27
N SER A 98 -3.58 2.05 -1.47
CA SER A 98 -3.70 1.23 -2.67
C SER A 98 -2.38 0.55 -3.01
N TYR A 99 -1.25 1.25 -2.87
CA TYR A 99 0.06 0.67 -3.10
C TYR A 99 0.36 -0.48 -2.14
N MET A 100 0.04 -0.33 -0.85
CA MET A 100 0.19 -1.42 0.13
C MET A 100 -0.67 -2.62 -0.25
N ARG A 101 -1.93 -2.41 -0.63
CA ARG A 101 -2.81 -3.50 -1.12
C ARG A 101 -2.24 -4.22 -2.34
N MET A 102 -1.68 -3.48 -3.31
CA MET A 102 -1.00 -4.07 -4.46
C MET A 102 0.19 -4.93 -4.04
N ARG A 103 1.01 -4.45 -3.11
CA ARG A 103 2.15 -5.19 -2.56
C ARG A 103 1.74 -6.42 -1.76
N SER A 104 0.53 -6.42 -1.23
CA SER A 104 -0.14 -7.56 -0.59
C SER A 104 -0.91 -8.44 -1.57
N GLY A 105 -0.81 -8.22 -2.89
CA GLY A 105 -1.38 -9.08 -3.93
C GLY A 105 -2.82 -8.77 -4.35
N ALA A 106 -3.37 -7.61 -3.98
CA ALA A 106 -4.70 -7.19 -4.46
C ALA A 106 -4.66 -6.59 -5.87
N ASP A 107 -5.78 -6.70 -6.58
CA ASP A 107 -6.00 -5.98 -7.84
C ASP A 107 -6.35 -4.51 -7.56
N ALA A 108 -5.33 -3.66 -7.52
CA ALA A 108 -5.47 -2.25 -7.19
C ALA A 108 -4.52 -1.39 -8.04
N ILE A 109 -4.76 -0.08 -8.02
CA ILE A 109 -3.95 0.91 -8.73
C ILE A 109 -3.51 2.03 -7.78
N LYS A 110 -2.25 2.43 -7.87
CA LYS A 110 -1.71 3.53 -7.08
C LYS A 110 -1.90 4.84 -7.84
N ILE A 111 -2.97 5.57 -7.52
CA ILE A 111 -3.24 6.88 -8.11
C ILE A 111 -2.25 7.93 -7.57
N ASP A 112 -1.05 7.95 -8.13
CA ASP A 112 -0.05 8.99 -7.88
C ASP A 112 0.11 9.93 -9.09
N VAL A 113 1.03 10.89 -8.98
CA VAL A 113 1.25 11.91 -10.02
C VAL A 113 1.64 11.28 -11.36
N ARG A 114 2.37 10.17 -11.35
CA ARG A 114 2.84 9.49 -12.56
C ARG A 114 1.69 8.80 -13.28
N VAL A 115 0.89 8.02 -12.54
CA VAL A 115 -0.30 7.37 -13.09
C VAL A 115 -1.27 8.40 -13.68
N LYS A 116 -1.56 9.49 -12.96
CA LYS A 116 -2.41 10.59 -13.48
C LYS A 116 -1.83 11.21 -14.75
N ARG A 117 -0.51 11.38 -14.84
CA ARG A 117 0.17 11.92 -16.03
C ARG A 117 0.08 10.95 -17.21
N ALA A 118 0.37 9.67 -17.01
CA ALA A 118 0.31 8.64 -18.04
C ALA A 118 -1.11 8.47 -18.61
N MET A 119 -2.13 8.51 -17.74
CA MET A 119 -3.53 8.49 -18.18
C MET A 119 -3.88 9.71 -19.04
N ARG A 120 -3.45 10.92 -18.64
CA ARG A 120 -3.66 12.13 -19.47
C ARG A 120 -2.95 12.05 -20.81
N ALA A 121 -1.71 11.53 -20.82
CA ALA A 121 -0.96 11.32 -22.05
C ALA A 121 -1.64 10.30 -22.98
N SER A 122 -2.39 9.36 -22.40
CA SER A 122 -3.20 8.37 -23.13
C SER A 122 -4.57 8.91 -23.60
N GLY A 123 -4.86 10.19 -23.36
CA GLY A 123 -6.08 10.86 -23.85
C GLY A 123 -7.23 10.95 -22.83
N PHE A 124 -7.07 10.44 -21.61
CA PHE A 124 -8.10 10.54 -20.57
C PHE A 124 -8.17 11.94 -19.95
N HIS A 125 -9.38 12.43 -19.70
CA HIS A 125 -9.60 13.67 -18.95
C HIS A 125 -9.52 13.41 -17.43
N VAL A 126 -8.30 13.33 -16.89
CA VAL A 126 -8.07 13.02 -15.47
C VAL A 126 -7.95 14.31 -14.63
N PRO A 127 -8.85 14.58 -13.67
CA PRO A 127 -8.75 15.73 -12.77
C PRO A 127 -7.57 15.60 -11.80
N ASN A 128 -7.26 16.65 -11.06
CA ASN A 128 -6.21 16.62 -10.02
C ASN A 128 -6.68 16.01 -8.69
N ASP A 129 -7.91 15.49 -8.63
CA ASP A 129 -8.46 14.78 -7.48
C ASP A 129 -8.18 13.27 -7.59
N ASP A 130 -7.61 12.69 -6.53
CA ASP A 130 -7.18 11.28 -6.53
C ASP A 130 -8.35 10.30 -6.59
N TYR A 131 -9.49 10.64 -5.96
CA TYR A 131 -10.67 9.78 -5.95
C TYR A 131 -11.33 9.73 -7.33
N ALA A 132 -11.50 10.89 -7.97
CA ALA A 132 -12.03 10.96 -9.33
C ALA A 132 -11.08 10.28 -10.33
N ALA A 133 -9.76 10.46 -10.18
CA ALA A 133 -8.78 9.73 -10.99
C ALA A 133 -8.86 8.21 -10.78
N HIS A 134 -9.10 7.74 -9.55
CA HIS A 134 -9.32 6.31 -9.27
C HIS A 134 -10.56 5.78 -9.99
N VAL A 135 -11.68 6.51 -9.95
CA VAL A 135 -12.92 6.11 -10.66
C VAL A 135 -12.68 6.01 -12.17
N ILE A 136 -11.97 6.97 -12.75
CA ILE A 136 -11.61 6.95 -14.18
C ILE A 136 -10.71 5.74 -14.48
N ALA A 137 -9.75 5.43 -13.62
CA ALA A 137 -8.88 4.26 -13.80
C ALA A 137 -9.67 2.95 -13.78
N LYS A 138 -10.64 2.80 -12.86
CA LYS A 138 -11.54 1.64 -12.82
C LYS A 138 -12.34 1.50 -14.12
N ALA A 139 -12.89 2.60 -14.62
CA ALA A 139 -13.60 2.61 -15.90
C ALA A 139 -12.68 2.25 -17.08
N ALA A 140 -11.46 2.82 -17.11
CA ALA A 140 -10.48 2.55 -18.17
C ALA A 140 -10.04 1.08 -18.18
N ALA A 141 -9.75 0.49 -17.01
CA ALA A 141 -9.38 -0.91 -16.89
C ALA A 141 -10.51 -1.84 -17.39
N ALA A 142 -11.75 -1.53 -17.00
CA ALA A 142 -12.93 -2.27 -17.44
C ALA A 142 -13.14 -2.17 -18.97
N GLU A 143 -13.00 -0.96 -19.54
CA GLU A 143 -13.18 -0.72 -20.98
C GLU A 143 -12.20 -1.53 -21.84
N ILE A 144 -10.92 -1.63 -21.41
CA ILE A 144 -9.89 -2.39 -22.13
C ILE A 144 -9.78 -3.85 -21.66
N ASN A 145 -10.69 -4.28 -20.78
CA ASN A 145 -10.77 -5.63 -20.22
C ASN A 145 -9.46 -6.12 -19.58
N VAL A 146 -8.87 -5.29 -18.72
CA VAL A 146 -7.71 -5.64 -17.90
C VAL A 146 -7.99 -5.39 -16.42
N SER A 147 -7.18 -5.99 -15.55
CA SER A 147 -7.22 -5.73 -14.12
C SER A 147 -6.66 -4.34 -13.78
N LEU A 148 -7.01 -3.79 -12.62
CA LEU A 148 -6.46 -2.50 -12.17
C LEU A 148 -4.93 -2.54 -12.03
N LEU A 149 -4.40 -3.66 -11.52
CA LEU A 149 -2.97 -3.88 -11.39
C LEU A 149 -2.29 -3.93 -12.76
N VAL A 150 -2.89 -4.60 -13.75
CA VAL A 150 -2.35 -4.61 -15.12
C VAL A 150 -2.34 -3.21 -15.71
N LEU A 151 -3.42 -2.43 -15.52
CA LEU A 151 -3.47 -1.04 -15.96
C LEU A 151 -2.37 -0.20 -15.29
N ASP A 152 -2.15 -0.35 -13.98
CA ASP A 152 -1.07 0.32 -13.24
C ASP A 152 0.30 0.03 -13.88
N GLN A 153 0.61 -1.25 -14.10
CA GLN A 153 1.89 -1.65 -14.71
C GLN A 153 2.07 -1.09 -16.13
N LEU A 154 1.03 -1.09 -16.95
CA LEU A 154 1.08 -0.49 -18.29
C LEU A 154 1.36 1.01 -18.22
N LEU A 155 0.65 1.74 -17.35
CA LEU A 155 0.83 3.19 -17.18
C LEU A 155 2.22 3.54 -16.65
N TRP A 156 2.80 2.69 -15.80
CA TRP A 156 4.18 2.83 -15.34
C TRP A 156 5.21 2.74 -16.47
N THR A 157 4.97 1.89 -17.48
CA THR A 157 5.88 1.78 -18.63
C THR A 157 5.82 2.98 -19.56
N LEU A 158 4.68 3.66 -19.65
CA LEU A 158 4.47 4.82 -20.53
C LEU A 158 5.09 6.12 -20.01
N ASP A 159 5.46 6.15 -18.72
CA ASP A 159 6.04 7.30 -18.04
C ASP A 159 7.58 7.21 -17.91
N SER A 160 8.20 6.29 -18.67
CA SER A 160 9.64 6.00 -18.70
C SER A 160 10.41 6.91 -19.65
#